data_AF-A0A2H1W7T0-F1
#
_entry.id   AF-A0A2H1W7T0-F1
#
_cell.length_a   1.000
_cell.length_b   1.000
_cell.length_c   1.000
_cell.angle_alpha   90.00
_cell.angle_beta   90.00
_cell.angle_gamma   90.00
#
_symmetry.space_group_name_H-M   'P 1'
#
loop_
_entity.id
_entity.type
_entity.pdbx_description
1 polymer ?
#
loop_
_entity_poly.entity_id
_entity_poly.type
_entity_poly.pdbx_seq_one_letter_code
_entity_poly.pdbx_strand_id
1 'polypeptide(L)'
;MDINEGTTADDLWTPYKELVAVVEGYLAHEGKGAPYAVHTFETVLRRHKQTFLSLFKNPAKNASSREEIRRGITEGVTLPSIGRTLLSKELVEEAVIISDMYNVSEYLSLELLHTAQRQSPRHPGLPRGLVAVLLYYDGRRALVQALKELVMARDGVC
;
A
#
# COMPACT_ATOMS: atom_id res chain seq x y z
N MET A 1 18.39 -13.42 14.29
CA MET A 1 18.51 -12.90 12.92
C MET A 1 17.31 -12.02 12.70
N ASP A 2 17.54 -10.74 12.94
CA ASP A 2 16.55 -9.68 12.89
C ASP A 2 15.90 -9.67 11.51
N ILE A 3 14.58 -9.87 11.50
CA ILE A 3 13.76 -9.67 10.32
C ILE A 3 13.85 -8.17 10.07
N ASN A 4 14.71 -7.81 9.13
CA ASN A 4 14.92 -6.48 8.59
C ASN A 4 13.65 -5.61 8.76
N GLU A 5 13.76 -4.51 9.51
CA GLU A 5 12.94 -3.30 9.33
C GLU A 5 13.23 -2.68 7.95
N GLY A 6 13.25 -3.53 6.92
CA GLY A 6 13.51 -3.20 5.54
C GLY A 6 12.21 -2.71 4.93
N THR A 7 12.02 -1.39 4.99
CA THR A 7 11.38 -0.62 3.91
C THR A 7 10.09 -1.25 3.36
N THR A 8 9.12 -1.57 4.22
CA THR A 8 7.78 -1.82 3.69
C THR A 8 7.30 -0.51 3.09
N ALA A 9 7.20 -0.47 1.76
CA ALA A 9 6.67 0.67 1.03
C ALA A 9 5.29 0.96 1.63
N ASP A 10 5.19 2.08 2.36
CA ASP A 10 3.96 2.50 3.01
C ASP A 10 3.07 3.16 1.95
N ASP A 11 2.66 2.34 0.98
CA ASP A 11 1.82 2.71 -0.16
C ASP A 11 0.47 1.99 -0.10
N LEU A 12 -0.43 2.32 -1.03
CA LEU A 12 -1.81 1.83 -1.05
C LEU A 12 -1.98 0.48 -1.79
N TRP A 13 -0.88 -0.20 -2.14
CA TRP A 13 -0.91 -1.43 -2.96
C TRP A 13 -0.05 -2.54 -2.38
N THR A 14 1.25 -2.30 -2.22
CA THR A 14 2.27 -3.29 -1.82
C THR A 14 1.91 -4.00 -0.52
N PRO A 15 1.55 -3.29 0.59
CA PRO A 15 1.17 -3.96 1.84
C PRO A 15 -0.05 -4.87 1.69
N TYR A 16 -1.00 -4.53 0.81
CA TYR A 16 -2.21 -5.33 0.61
C TYR A 16 -1.95 -6.56 -0.27
N LYS A 17 -1.02 -6.47 -1.23
CA LYS A 17 -0.56 -7.63 -2.01
C LYS A 17 0.20 -8.62 -1.15
N GLU A 18 1.06 -8.14 -0.27
CA GLU A 18 1.76 -8.97 0.72
C GLU A 18 0.77 -9.66 1.67
N LEU A 19 -0.20 -8.90 2.20
CA LEU A 19 -1.24 -9.42 3.08
C LEU A 19 -2.04 -10.56 2.43
N VAL A 20 -2.57 -10.35 1.21
CA VAL A 20 -3.37 -11.40 0.56
C VAL A 20 -2.53 -12.63 0.23
N ALA A 21 -1.28 -12.45 -0.20
CA ALA A 21 -0.37 -13.56 -0.47
C ALA A 21 -0.05 -14.38 0.80
N VAL A 22 0.15 -13.71 1.94
CA VAL A 22 0.34 -14.38 3.24
C VAL A 22 -0.91 -15.13 3.67
N VAL A 23 -2.10 -14.55 3.47
CA VAL A 23 -3.37 -15.20 3.80
C VAL A 23 -3.62 -16.43 2.93
N GLU A 24 -3.57 -16.29 1.61
CA GLU A 24 -3.77 -17.39 0.67
C GLU A 24 -2.71 -18.49 0.88
N GLY A 25 -1.45 -18.10 1.09
CA GLY A 25 -0.36 -19.01 1.42
C GLY A 25 -0.67 -19.80 2.69
N TYR A 26 -1.00 -19.15 3.79
CA TYR A 26 -1.29 -19.83 5.06
C TYR A 26 -2.49 -20.79 4.95
N LEU A 27 -3.53 -20.42 4.19
CA LEU A 27 -4.74 -21.23 4.04
C LEU A 27 -4.56 -22.43 3.09
N ALA A 28 -3.71 -22.31 2.07
CA ALA A 28 -3.49 -23.34 1.06
C ALA A 28 -2.48 -24.43 1.48
N HIS A 29 -1.56 -24.15 2.41
CA HIS A 29 -0.53 -25.11 2.80
C HIS A 29 -1.02 -26.10 3.87
N GLU A 30 -0.56 -27.35 3.79
CA GLU A 30 -0.81 -28.41 4.80
C GLU A 30 -0.10 -28.15 6.14
N GLY A 31 0.82 -27.18 6.19
CA GLY A 31 1.54 -26.75 7.39
C GLY A 31 0.74 -25.91 8.40
N LYS A 32 -0.60 -25.98 8.35
CA LYS A 32 -1.49 -25.36 9.35
C LYS A 32 -1.08 -25.87 10.74
N GLY A 33 -0.39 -25.03 11.51
CA GLY A 33 0.09 -25.36 12.86
C GLY A 33 1.60 -25.40 13.06
N ALA A 34 2.43 -25.22 12.01
CA ALA A 34 3.86 -24.99 12.22
C ALA A 34 4.06 -23.68 13.00
N PRO A 35 4.74 -23.67 14.18
CA PRO A 35 4.78 -22.50 15.06
C PRO A 35 5.26 -21.21 14.39
N TYR A 36 6.23 -21.33 13.48
CA TYR A 36 6.76 -20.21 12.72
C TYR A 36 5.73 -19.63 11.73
N ALA A 37 5.00 -20.49 11.00
CA ALA A 37 3.98 -20.06 10.06
C ALA A 37 2.81 -19.35 10.76
N VAL A 38 2.40 -19.88 11.93
CA VAL A 38 1.37 -19.26 12.77
C VAL A 38 1.82 -17.89 13.27
N HIS A 39 3.06 -17.78 13.80
CA HIS A 39 3.57 -16.52 14.32
C HIS A 39 3.67 -15.43 13.25
N THR A 40 4.18 -15.76 12.06
CA THR A 40 4.28 -14.82 10.93
C THR A 40 2.89 -14.38 10.48
N PHE A 41 1.95 -15.32 10.33
CA PHE A 41 0.57 -15.03 9.96
C PHE A 41 -0.12 -14.11 10.98
N GLU A 42 -0.04 -14.41 12.28
CA GLU A 42 -0.60 -13.55 13.33
C GLU A 42 0.01 -12.15 13.33
N THR A 43 1.32 -12.04 13.13
CA THR A 43 2.01 -10.75 13.11
C THR A 43 1.50 -9.86 11.96
N VAL A 44 1.37 -10.43 10.76
CA VAL A 44 0.81 -9.71 9.60
C VAL A 44 -0.65 -9.31 9.85
N LEU A 45 -1.48 -10.21 10.39
CA LEU A 45 -2.87 -9.88 10.71
C LEU A 45 -3.00 -8.77 11.76
N ARG A 46 -2.16 -8.78 12.80
CA ARG A 46 -2.14 -7.73 13.82
C ARG A 46 -1.77 -6.38 13.23
N ARG A 47 -0.77 -6.34 12.33
CA ARG A 47 -0.36 -5.12 11.61
C ARG A 47 -1.53 -4.53 10.81
N HIS A 48 -2.32 -5.36 10.13
CA HIS A 48 -3.44 -4.93 9.30
C HIS A 48 -4.80 -4.89 10.01
N LYS A 49 -4.86 -5.13 11.32
CA LYS A 49 -6.11 -5.15 12.11
C LYS A 49 -6.92 -3.86 11.93
N GLN A 50 -6.28 -2.70 12.08
CA GLN A 50 -6.96 -1.42 11.93
C GLN A 50 -7.46 -1.23 10.50
N THR A 51 -6.70 -1.65 9.49
CA THR A 51 -7.08 -1.59 8.08
C THR A 51 -8.35 -2.40 7.79
N PHE A 52 -8.52 -3.58 8.39
CA PHE A 52 -9.75 -4.35 8.27
C PHE A 52 -10.93 -3.68 8.99
N LEU A 53 -10.72 -3.07 10.15
CA LEU A 53 -11.76 -2.38 10.91
C LEU A 53 -12.22 -1.07 10.24
N SER A 54 -11.32 -0.38 9.54
CA SER A 54 -11.57 0.86 8.83
C SER A 54 -11.61 0.66 7.32
N LEU A 55 -12.19 -0.46 6.86
CA LEU A 55 -12.17 -0.86 5.45
C LEU A 55 -12.52 0.32 4.50
N PHE A 56 -11.62 0.57 3.55
CA PHE A 56 -11.68 1.66 2.56
C PHE A 56 -11.58 3.10 3.08
N LYS A 57 -11.36 3.32 4.38
CA LYS A 57 -11.04 4.66 4.89
C LYS A 57 -9.60 4.99 4.52
N ASN A 58 -9.45 5.96 3.62
CA ASN A 58 -8.15 6.49 3.27
C ASN A 58 -7.65 7.44 4.38
N PRO A 59 -6.33 7.47 4.66
CA PRO A 59 -5.74 8.51 5.49
C PRO A 59 -6.04 9.88 4.91
N ALA A 60 -6.62 10.76 5.73
CA ALA A 60 -7.13 12.05 5.27
C ALA A 60 -6.00 12.94 4.72
N LYS A 61 -6.38 13.83 3.80
CA LYS A 61 -5.50 14.90 3.31
C LYS A 61 -5.04 15.80 4.43
N ASN A 62 -3.85 16.38 4.28
CA ASN A 62 -3.36 17.43 5.15
C ASN A 62 -2.89 18.62 4.30
N ALA A 63 -3.42 19.82 4.59
CA ALA A 63 -3.01 21.02 3.88
C ALA A 63 -1.49 21.29 4.01
N SER A 64 -0.89 20.91 5.14
CA SER A 64 0.55 20.99 5.35
C SER A 64 1.33 20.03 4.47
N SER A 65 0.85 18.79 4.26
CA SER A 65 1.53 17.82 3.37
C SER A 65 1.47 18.26 1.92
N ARG A 66 0.34 18.85 1.51
CA ARG A 66 0.17 19.42 0.17
C ARG A 66 1.17 20.54 -0.11
N GLU A 67 1.32 21.47 0.83
CA GLU A 67 2.26 22.57 0.67
C GLU A 67 3.72 22.09 0.68
N GLU A 68 4.04 21.12 1.53
CA GLU A 68 5.38 20.54 1.60
C GLU A 68 5.77 19.82 0.30
N ILE A 69 4.85 19.03 -0.28
CA ILE A 69 5.09 18.35 -1.56
C ILE A 69 5.22 19.35 -2.71
N ARG A 70 4.47 20.47 -2.68
CA ARG A 70 4.63 21.57 -3.65
C ARG A 70 5.99 22.25 -3.53
N ARG A 71 6.45 22.54 -2.30
CA ARG A 71 7.80 23.06 -2.06
C ARG A 71 8.88 22.05 -2.46
N GLY A 72 8.55 20.76 -2.53
CA GLY A 72 9.43 19.72 -3.05
C GLY A 72 9.95 19.93 -4.47
N ILE A 73 9.28 20.77 -5.27
CA ILE A 73 9.75 21.16 -6.61
C ILE A 73 11.01 22.03 -6.53
N THR A 74 11.08 22.94 -5.54
CA THR A 74 12.12 23.97 -5.43
C THR A 74 13.12 23.72 -4.30
N GLU A 75 12.64 23.27 -3.15
CA GLU A 75 13.43 23.08 -1.92
C GLU A 75 13.78 21.61 -1.66
N GLY A 76 13.10 20.69 -2.34
CA GLY A 76 13.18 19.24 -2.09
C GLY A 76 12.42 18.81 -0.83
N VAL A 77 11.94 17.57 -0.83
CA VAL A 77 11.19 16.96 0.28
C VAL A 77 12.03 15.88 0.93
N THR A 78 12.00 15.82 2.26
CA THR A 78 12.65 14.74 3.01
C THR A 78 11.71 13.55 3.06
N LEU A 79 11.94 12.56 2.20
CA LEU A 79 11.20 11.30 2.23
C LEU A 79 11.86 10.34 3.23
N PRO A 80 11.10 9.64 4.09
CA PRO A 80 11.66 8.71 5.08
C PRO A 80 12.52 7.60 4.45
N SER A 81 12.20 7.23 3.22
CA SER A 81 12.77 6.11 2.48
C SER A 81 13.99 6.48 1.62
N ILE A 82 14.19 7.76 1.28
CA ILE A 82 15.16 8.21 0.27
C ILE A 82 16.01 9.41 0.74
N GLY A 83 15.57 10.12 1.79
CA GLY A 83 16.17 11.38 2.22
C GLY A 83 15.66 12.58 1.40
N ARG A 84 16.40 13.70 1.44
CA ARG A 84 15.99 14.94 0.76
C ARG A 84 16.10 14.80 -0.75
N THR A 85 14.97 14.83 -1.44
CA THR A 85 14.87 14.61 -2.89
C THR A 85 14.09 15.73 -3.55
N LEU A 86 14.59 16.22 -4.69
CA LEU A 86 13.85 17.16 -5.54
C LEU A 86 12.80 16.40 -6.35
N LEU A 87 11.55 16.90 -6.32
CA LEU A 87 10.45 16.30 -7.05
C LEU A 87 10.26 17.03 -8.39
N SER A 88 9.95 16.29 -9.45
CA SER A 88 9.58 16.93 -10.72
C SER A 88 8.19 17.55 -10.60
N LYS A 89 7.97 18.65 -11.35
CA LYS A 89 6.67 19.33 -11.40
C LYS A 89 5.54 18.37 -11.81
N GLU A 90 5.79 17.55 -12.83
CA GLU A 90 4.84 16.54 -13.32
C GLU A 90 4.45 15.54 -12.22
N LEU A 91 5.42 15.05 -11.44
CA LEU A 91 5.16 14.08 -10.37
C LEU A 91 4.32 14.69 -9.24
N VAL A 92 4.58 15.96 -8.90
CA VAL A 92 3.79 16.69 -7.89
C VAL A 92 2.37 16.93 -8.36
N GLU A 93 2.18 17.34 -9.61
CA GLU A 93 0.85 17.54 -10.20
C GLU A 93 0.05 16.23 -10.23
N GLU A 94 0.66 15.13 -10.67
CA GLU A 94 0.04 13.80 -10.62
C GLU A 94 -0.33 13.38 -9.19
N ALA A 95 0.55 13.61 -8.21
CA ALA A 95 0.29 13.26 -6.82
C ALA A 95 -0.90 14.03 -6.24
N VAL A 96 -1.02 15.33 -6.57
CA VAL A 96 -2.17 16.16 -6.17
C VAL A 96 -3.44 15.67 -6.85
N ILE A 97 -3.40 15.31 -8.14
CA ILE A 97 -4.57 14.76 -8.86
C ILE A 97 -5.06 13.45 -8.21
N ILE A 98 -4.14 12.52 -7.92
CA ILE A 98 -4.47 11.23 -7.28
C ILE A 98 -5.01 11.46 -5.86
N SER A 99 -4.37 12.34 -5.09
CA SER A 99 -4.83 12.75 -3.77
C SER A 99 -6.24 13.31 -3.82
N ASP A 100 -6.53 14.17 -4.80
CA ASP A 100 -7.83 14.78 -4.99
C ASP A 100 -8.92 13.79 -5.38
N MET A 101 -8.61 12.87 -6.29
CA MET A 101 -9.53 11.84 -6.74
C MET A 101 -9.93 10.84 -5.64
N TYR A 102 -8.98 10.45 -4.79
CA TYR A 102 -9.23 9.42 -3.76
C TYR A 102 -9.35 9.94 -2.34
N ASN A 103 -9.29 11.25 -2.16
CA ASN A 103 -9.28 11.89 -0.84
C ASN A 103 -8.24 11.26 0.11
N VAL A 104 -7.01 11.10 -0.37
CA VAL A 104 -5.91 10.47 0.37
C VAL A 104 -4.73 11.42 0.55
N SER A 105 -3.93 11.22 1.59
CA SER A 105 -2.68 11.96 1.82
C SER A 105 -1.82 12.05 0.55
N GLU A 106 -1.28 13.23 0.30
CA GLU A 106 -0.39 13.50 -0.83
C GLU A 106 0.89 12.66 -0.77
N TYR A 107 1.39 12.34 0.43
CA TYR A 107 2.56 11.46 0.59
C TYR A 107 2.26 10.04 0.14
N LEU A 108 1.10 9.49 0.51
CA LEU A 108 0.70 8.16 0.05
C LEU A 108 0.41 8.13 -1.44
N SER A 109 -0.11 9.24 -1.99
CA SER A 109 -0.28 9.41 -3.44
C SER A 109 1.06 9.40 -4.17
N LEU A 110 2.06 10.06 -3.59
CA LEU A 110 3.42 10.11 -4.11
C LEU A 110 4.10 8.74 -4.05
N GLU A 111 4.01 8.01 -2.93
CA GLU A 111 4.53 6.65 -2.80
C GLU A 111 3.84 5.70 -3.79
N LEU A 112 2.51 5.80 -3.95
CA LEU A 112 1.77 5.02 -4.94
C LEU A 112 2.25 5.32 -6.38
N LEU A 113 2.58 6.57 -6.70
CA LEU A 113 3.13 6.93 -8.02
C LEU A 113 4.55 6.39 -8.20
N HIS A 114 5.39 6.38 -7.17
CA HIS A 114 6.70 5.71 -7.23
C HIS A 114 6.56 4.22 -7.48
N THR A 115 5.63 3.57 -6.79
CA THR A 115 5.33 2.15 -7.00
C THR A 115 4.77 1.92 -8.41
N ALA A 116 3.90 2.80 -8.92
CA ALA A 116 3.43 2.76 -10.30
C ALA A 116 4.57 2.88 -11.31
N GLN A 117 5.54 3.78 -11.08
CA GLN A 117 6.73 3.91 -11.91
C GLN A 117 7.56 2.62 -11.94
N ARG A 118 7.71 1.95 -10.80
CA ARG A 118 8.39 0.64 -10.69
C ARG A 118 7.62 -0.47 -11.42
N GLN A 119 6.29 -0.38 -11.46
CA GLN A 119 5.42 -1.33 -12.17
C GLN A 119 5.27 -1.01 -13.66
N SER A 120 5.65 0.16 -14.14
CA SER A 120 5.53 0.57 -15.56
C SER A 120 6.02 -0.48 -16.58
N PRO A 121 7.14 -1.21 -16.37
CA PRO A 121 7.57 -2.25 -17.31
C PRO A 121 6.55 -3.39 -17.52
N ARG A 122 5.66 -3.62 -16.54
CA ARG A 122 4.58 -4.63 -16.60
C ARG A 122 3.31 -4.09 -17.26
N HIS A 123 3.25 -2.78 -17.52
CA HIS A 123 2.09 -2.08 -18.09
C HIS A 123 2.50 -1.23 -19.30
N PRO A 124 2.99 -1.85 -20.39
CA PRO A 124 3.47 -1.12 -21.55
C PRO A 124 2.36 -0.29 -22.19
N GLY A 125 2.67 0.95 -22.55
CA GLY A 125 1.73 1.87 -23.20
C GLY A 125 0.80 2.64 -22.27
N LEU A 126 0.84 2.41 -20.95
CA LEU A 126 0.09 3.19 -19.97
C LEU A 126 0.96 4.26 -19.29
N PRO A 127 0.47 5.50 -19.14
CA PRO A 127 1.17 6.52 -18.37
C PRO A 127 1.16 6.17 -16.88
N ARG A 128 2.18 6.62 -16.14
CA ARG A 128 2.36 6.35 -14.70
C ARG A 128 1.10 6.64 -13.88
N GLY A 129 0.44 7.78 -14.11
CA GLY A 129 -0.79 8.13 -13.41
C GLY A 129 -1.91 7.10 -13.57
N LEU A 130 -2.09 6.53 -14.78
CA LEU A 130 -3.07 5.46 -14.99
C LEU A 130 -2.65 4.15 -14.35
N VAL A 131 -1.36 3.82 -14.35
CA VAL A 131 -0.84 2.67 -13.60
C VAL A 131 -1.14 2.83 -12.11
N ALA A 132 -0.93 4.02 -11.53
CA ALA A 132 -1.27 4.28 -10.13
C ALA A 132 -2.77 4.07 -9.82
N VAL A 133 -3.66 4.48 -10.72
CA VAL A 133 -5.10 4.19 -10.61
C VAL A 133 -5.38 2.69 -10.58
N LEU A 134 -4.75 1.93 -11.47
CA LEU A 134 -4.89 0.46 -11.49
C LEU A 134 -4.39 -0.17 -10.19
N LEU A 135 -3.21 0.23 -9.70
CA LEU A 135 -2.64 -0.28 -8.46
C LEU A 135 -3.51 0.05 -7.25
N TYR A 136 -4.11 1.24 -7.19
CA TYR A 136 -5.03 1.60 -6.11
C TYR A 136 -6.23 0.65 -6.02
N TYR A 137 -6.88 0.36 -7.14
CA TYR A 137 -8.01 -0.58 -7.16
C TYR A 137 -7.57 -2.03 -6.95
N ASP A 138 -6.43 -2.45 -7.51
CA ASP A 138 -5.88 -3.79 -7.26
C ASP A 138 -5.55 -3.99 -5.77
N GLY A 139 -5.01 -2.97 -5.10
CA GLY A 139 -4.71 -2.99 -3.67
C GLY A 139 -5.98 -3.15 -2.82
N ARG A 140 -7.04 -2.38 -3.16
CA ARG A 140 -8.35 -2.52 -2.50
C ARG A 140 -8.96 -3.90 -2.73
N ARG A 141 -8.87 -4.43 -3.95
CA ARG A 141 -9.32 -5.79 -4.26
C ARG A 141 -8.54 -6.82 -3.44
N ALA A 142 -7.23 -6.69 -3.32
CA ALA A 142 -6.39 -7.58 -2.52
C ALA A 142 -6.77 -7.57 -1.04
N LEU A 143 -7.03 -6.39 -0.46
CA LEU A 143 -7.49 -6.25 0.92
C LEU A 143 -8.84 -6.96 1.16
N VAL A 144 -9.81 -6.76 0.26
CA VAL A 144 -11.13 -7.41 0.35
C VAL A 144 -11.01 -8.92 0.16
N GLN A 145 -10.17 -9.36 -0.78
CA GLN A 145 -9.90 -10.77 -1.02
C GLN A 145 -9.32 -11.44 0.23
N ALA A 146 -8.31 -10.82 0.86
CA ALA A 146 -7.76 -11.31 2.13
C ALA A 146 -8.84 -11.43 3.22
N LEU A 147 -9.70 -10.42 3.38
CA LEU A 147 -10.79 -10.47 4.35
C LEU A 147 -11.79 -11.59 4.05
N LYS A 148 -12.18 -11.75 2.78
CA LYS A 148 -13.08 -12.80 2.32
C LYS A 148 -12.52 -14.17 2.65
N GLU A 149 -11.27 -14.45 2.30
CA GLU A 149 -10.64 -15.75 2.58
C GLU A 149 -10.57 -16.03 4.09
N LEU A 150 -10.25 -15.03 4.92
CA LEU A 150 -10.25 -15.18 6.39
C LEU A 150 -11.62 -15.51 6.97
N VAL A 151 -12.69 -14.92 6.42
CA VAL A 151 -14.06 -15.18 6.87
C VAL A 151 -14.54 -16.56 6.40
N MET A 152 -14.28 -16.93 5.15
CA MET A 152 -14.68 -18.22 4.59
C MET A 152 -13.91 -19.41 5.20
N ALA A 153 -12.68 -19.18 5.65
CA ALA A 153 -11.85 -20.22 6.28
C ALA A 153 -12.31 -20.60 7.69
N ARG A 154 -13.26 -19.87 8.29
CA ARG A 154 -13.85 -20.24 9.57
C ARG A 154 -15.08 -21.10 9.32
N ASP A 155 -15.14 -22.26 9.97
CA ASP A 155 -16.40 -22.95 10.17
C ASP A 155 -17.34 -22.01 10.93
N GLY A 156 -18.51 -21.74 10.36
CA GLY A 156 -19.53 -20.94 11.04
C GLY A 156 -19.89 -21.58 12.38
N VAL A 157 -20.17 -20.75 13.38
CA VAL A 157 -20.76 -21.26 14.62
C VAL A 157 -22.19 -21.70 14.28
N CYS A 158 -22.40 -23.01 14.16
CA CYS A 158 -23.72 -23.63 14.13
C CYS A 158 -24.30 -23.74 15.54
#